data_AF-A0A9W7CBE5-F1
#
_entry.id   AF-A0A9W7CBE5-F1
#
_cell.length_a   1.000
_cell.length_b   1.000
_cell.length_c   1.000
_cell.angle_alpha   90.00
_cell.angle_beta   90.00
_cell.angle_gamma   90.00
#
_symmetry.space_group_name_H-M   'P 1'
#
loop_
_entity.id
_entity.type
_entity.pdbx_description
1 polymer ?
#
loop_
_entity_poly.entity_id
_entity_poly.type
_entity_poly.pdbx_seq_one_letter_code
_entity_poly.pdbx_strand_id
1 'polypeptide(L)'
;MVLIGVLALQGAFEEHESALKACSDSVSTVQIRTAAQIRSLKLDGIVLPGGESTAMGLVGQVTESIWEELKKFINVEKRPAWGTCAGMILLAEKVVGASAVIVGGQAIIGGLDVLVCRNYFGSQISSFELGIPPPPSSSSSSSKASPEAEDLYPGVFIRAPAILSVSSDITVLSAVDAVPCRQANTTLEELDARISRGEDVTMLGVKATDDDDNWMNDDKEGGGEKKRRKIEKNKGDKAEKGEALTLPGATGKGGGRRVVCAARKGNVLCTSFHPELTDDLRWHEYFLRDIVGAKL
;
A
#
# COMPACT_ATOMS: atom_id res chain seq x y z
N MET A 1 -14.96 22.35 -10.09
CA MET A 1 -13.75 22.51 -9.27
C MET A 1 -13.71 21.33 -8.32
N VAL A 2 -12.75 20.43 -8.53
CA VAL A 2 -12.47 19.27 -7.69
C VAL A 2 -11.35 19.65 -6.74
N LEU A 3 -11.52 19.45 -5.44
CA LEU A 3 -10.51 19.77 -4.44
C LEU A 3 -9.88 18.50 -3.86
N ILE A 4 -8.61 18.26 -4.17
CA ILE A 4 -7.87 17.11 -3.66
C ILE A 4 -6.95 17.53 -2.52
N GLY A 5 -7.09 16.88 -1.36
CA GLY A 5 -6.12 17.02 -0.27
C GLY A 5 -4.85 16.21 -0.58
N VAL A 6 -3.68 16.75 -0.28
CA VAL A 6 -2.42 15.98 -0.31
C VAL A 6 -1.81 16.01 1.08
N LEU A 7 -1.62 14.85 1.71
CA LEU A 7 -1.03 14.78 3.05
C LEU A 7 0.41 15.31 3.01
N ALA A 8 0.68 16.37 3.76
CA ALA A 8 1.95 17.11 3.72
C ALA A 8 2.66 17.12 5.08
N LEU A 9 2.63 15.98 5.78
CA LEU A 9 3.40 15.77 7.02
C LEU A 9 4.89 15.50 6.72
N GLN A 10 5.14 14.78 5.63
CA GLN A 10 6.45 14.45 5.08
C GLN A 10 6.22 13.94 3.63
N GLY A 11 7.24 13.89 2.79
CA GLY A 11 7.19 13.16 1.51
C GLY A 11 7.04 14.05 0.27
N ALA A 12 6.78 13.41 -0.86
CA ALA A 12 6.70 14.03 -2.19
C ALA A 12 5.31 14.64 -2.46
N PHE A 13 4.87 15.56 -1.59
CA PHE A 13 3.54 16.17 -1.71
C PHE A 13 3.46 17.21 -2.83
N GLU A 14 4.54 17.97 -3.10
CA GLU A 14 4.55 19.03 -4.12
C GLU A 14 4.49 18.47 -5.54
N GLU A 15 5.15 17.34 -5.76
CA GLU A 15 5.15 16.59 -7.01
C GLU A 15 3.74 16.05 -7.31
N HIS A 16 3.08 15.49 -6.30
CA HIS A 16 1.68 15.09 -6.41
C HIS A 16 0.75 16.27 -6.71
N GLU A 17 0.93 17.42 -6.05
CA GLU A 17 0.12 18.61 -6.34
C GLU A 17 0.30 19.10 -7.77
N SER A 18 1.54 19.09 -8.27
CA SER A 18 1.87 19.50 -9.62
C SER A 18 1.24 18.57 -10.66
N ALA A 19 1.38 17.25 -10.48
CA ALA A 19 0.81 16.25 -11.37
C ALA A 19 -0.73 16.26 -11.38
N LEU A 20 -1.38 16.44 -10.22
CA LEU A 20 -2.85 16.56 -10.14
C LEU A 20 -3.37 17.80 -10.87
N LYS A 21 -2.70 18.94 -10.71
CA LYS A 21 -3.06 20.20 -11.41
C LYS A 21 -2.82 20.09 -12.91
N ALA A 22 -1.79 19.36 -13.33
CA ALA A 22 -1.50 19.14 -14.74
C ALA A 22 -2.58 18.30 -15.47
N CYS A 23 -3.40 17.54 -14.74
CA CYS A 23 -4.46 16.72 -15.33
C CYS A 23 -5.64 17.54 -15.88
N SER A 24 -6.01 18.66 -15.24
CA SER A 24 -7.15 19.50 -15.65
C SER A 24 -7.18 20.81 -14.86
N ASP A 25 -7.51 21.93 -15.52
CA ASP A 25 -7.71 23.25 -14.88
C ASP A 25 -8.81 23.25 -13.82
N SER A 26 -9.70 22.25 -13.87
CA SER A 26 -10.80 22.10 -12.91
C SER A 26 -10.36 21.46 -11.58
N VAL A 27 -9.10 21.04 -11.46
CA VAL A 27 -8.54 20.38 -10.28
C VAL A 27 -7.71 21.37 -9.46
N SER A 28 -8.05 21.48 -8.19
CA SER A 28 -7.31 22.24 -7.20
C SER A 28 -6.78 21.31 -6.11
N THR A 29 -5.65 21.68 -5.51
CA THR A 29 -5.04 20.90 -4.43
C THR A 29 -4.86 21.72 -3.18
N VAL A 30 -4.82 21.05 -2.04
CA VAL A 30 -4.53 21.66 -0.75
C VAL A 30 -3.67 20.72 0.10
N GLN A 31 -2.61 21.25 0.67
CA GLN A 31 -1.74 20.52 1.58
C GLN A 31 -2.43 20.31 2.93
N ILE A 32 -2.62 19.04 3.29
CA ILE A 32 -3.25 18.61 4.54
C ILE A 32 -2.16 18.33 5.57
N ARG A 33 -2.11 19.17 6.61
CA ARG A 33 -1.20 19.08 7.76
C ARG A 33 -1.92 18.92 9.09
N THR A 34 -3.21 19.25 9.15
CA THR A 34 -3.99 19.21 10.39
C THR A 34 -5.35 18.54 10.21
N ALA A 35 -5.88 17.99 11.31
CA ALA A 35 -7.25 17.46 11.37
C ALA A 35 -8.33 18.51 11.05
N ALA A 36 -8.08 19.78 11.39
CA ALA A 36 -9.02 20.86 11.10
C ALA A 36 -9.22 21.07 9.60
N GLN A 37 -8.17 20.91 8.79
CA GLN A 37 -8.27 21.00 7.33
C GLN A 37 -9.14 19.88 6.76
N ILE A 38 -9.00 18.65 7.24
CA ILE A 38 -9.83 17.51 6.80
C ILE A 38 -11.31 17.79 7.11
N ARG A 39 -11.61 18.32 8.31
CA ARG A 39 -12.98 18.59 8.76
C ARG A 39 -13.64 19.79 8.09
N SER A 40 -12.88 20.86 7.85
CA SER A 40 -13.42 22.13 7.37
C SER A 40 -13.44 22.24 5.84
N LEU A 41 -12.50 21.58 5.15
CA LEU A 41 -12.43 21.62 3.71
C LEU A 41 -13.32 20.55 3.11
N LYS A 42 -14.08 20.93 2.08
CA LYS A 42 -14.88 19.99 1.29
C LYS A 42 -13.99 19.26 0.28
N LEU A 43 -13.14 18.36 0.78
CA LEU A 43 -12.19 17.59 -0.03
C LEU A 43 -12.92 16.51 -0.82
N ASP A 44 -12.77 16.46 -2.13
CA ASP A 44 -13.33 15.43 -3.02
C ASP A 44 -12.53 14.11 -2.97
N GLY A 45 -11.27 14.19 -2.57
CA GLY A 45 -10.43 13.03 -2.31
C GLY A 45 -9.15 13.42 -1.59
N ILE A 46 -8.37 12.43 -1.18
CA ILE A 46 -7.06 12.65 -0.54
C ILE A 46 -5.97 11.76 -1.14
N VAL A 47 -4.76 12.31 -1.27
CA VAL A 47 -3.55 11.58 -1.64
C VAL A 47 -2.63 11.49 -0.42
N LEU A 48 -2.16 10.28 -0.13
CA LEU A 48 -1.12 9.97 0.84
C LEU A 48 0.17 9.70 0.04
N PRO A 49 1.12 10.64 0.00
CA PRO A 49 2.25 10.57 -0.93
C PRO A 49 3.31 9.54 -0.47
N GLY A 50 4.28 9.31 -1.35
CA GLY A 50 5.50 8.59 -1.02
C GLY A 50 6.38 9.35 -0.02
N GLY A 51 7.27 8.65 0.67
CA GLY A 51 8.10 9.22 1.73
C GLY A 51 8.61 8.17 2.73
N GLU A 52 8.56 8.50 4.01
CA GLU A 52 8.94 7.62 5.12
C GLU A 52 7.70 7.36 6.00
N SER A 53 7.15 6.16 5.86
CA SER A 53 5.88 5.77 6.49
C SER A 53 5.93 5.77 8.02
N THR A 54 7.12 5.57 8.63
CA THR A 54 7.28 5.59 10.09
C THR A 54 7.24 7.02 10.62
N ALA A 55 7.91 7.97 9.96
CA ALA A 55 7.91 9.39 10.30
C ALA A 55 6.51 10.00 10.11
N MET A 56 5.84 9.72 8.99
CA MET A 56 4.45 10.12 8.77
C MET A 56 3.53 9.59 9.88
N GLY A 57 3.73 8.34 10.28
CA GLY A 57 3.00 7.70 11.38
C GLY A 57 3.22 8.39 12.72
N LEU A 58 4.49 8.62 13.10
CA LEU A 58 4.85 9.28 14.34
C LEU A 58 4.30 10.71 14.40
N VAL A 59 4.54 11.50 13.35
CA VAL A 59 4.04 12.88 13.24
C VAL A 59 2.51 12.88 13.27
N GLY A 60 1.86 11.99 12.52
CA GLY A 60 0.40 11.90 12.46
C GLY A 60 -0.25 11.50 13.78
N GLN A 61 0.40 10.65 14.59
CA GLN A 61 -0.10 10.26 15.91
C GLN A 61 0.02 11.37 16.94
N VAL A 62 1.08 12.19 16.88
CA VAL A 62 1.27 13.31 17.81
C VAL A 62 0.58 14.60 17.37
N THR A 63 0.20 14.70 16.09
CA THR A 63 -0.47 15.88 15.52
C THR A 63 -1.98 15.76 15.68
N GLU A 64 -2.53 16.43 16.71
CA GLU A 64 -3.96 16.71 16.93
C GLU A 64 -4.97 15.85 16.13
N SER A 65 -5.08 14.56 16.45
CA SER A 65 -6.09 13.64 15.90
C SER A 65 -6.16 13.53 14.37
N ILE A 66 -5.15 13.99 13.61
CA ILE A 66 -5.18 13.89 12.14
C ILE A 66 -5.32 12.44 11.69
N TRP A 67 -4.70 11.51 12.42
CA TRP A 67 -4.81 10.08 12.15
C TRP A 67 -6.24 9.55 12.26
N GLU A 68 -6.97 9.99 13.28
CA GLU A 68 -8.36 9.58 13.50
C GLU A 68 -9.31 10.21 12.47
N GLU A 69 -9.07 11.46 12.08
CA GLU A 69 -9.84 12.08 10.99
C GLU A 69 -9.54 11.42 9.64
N LEU A 70 -8.29 11.01 9.36
CA LEU A 70 -7.96 10.25 8.16
C LEU A 70 -8.67 8.89 8.14
N LYS A 71 -8.62 8.16 9.27
CA LYS A 71 -9.36 6.89 9.43
C LYS A 71 -10.85 7.09 9.21
N LYS A 72 -11.44 8.15 9.76
CA LYS A 72 -12.86 8.47 9.57
C LYS A 72 -13.17 8.79 8.11
N PHE A 73 -12.41 9.68 7.48
CA PHE A 73 -12.57 10.07 6.08
C PHE A 73 -12.53 8.86 5.13
N ILE A 74 -11.60 7.94 5.35
CA ILE A 74 -11.38 6.78 4.48
C ILE A 74 -12.32 5.62 4.83
N ASN A 75 -12.39 5.25 6.12
CA ASN A 75 -13.04 4.01 6.54
C ASN A 75 -14.52 4.19 6.89
N VAL A 76 -14.94 5.37 7.34
CA VAL A 76 -16.33 5.65 7.73
C VAL A 76 -17.06 6.35 6.61
N GLU A 77 -16.52 7.48 6.14
CA GLU A 77 -17.14 8.30 5.10
C GLU A 77 -16.94 7.74 3.68
N LYS A 78 -16.06 6.74 3.53
CA LYS A 78 -15.73 6.07 2.26
C LYS A 78 -15.31 7.05 1.16
N ARG A 79 -14.65 8.14 1.55
CA ARG A 79 -14.16 9.17 0.62
C ARG A 79 -13.00 8.62 -0.22
N PRO A 80 -12.82 9.13 -1.45
CA PRO A 80 -11.70 8.76 -2.30
C PRO A 80 -10.34 8.98 -1.64
N ALA A 81 -9.49 7.96 -1.68
CA ALA A 81 -8.13 8.03 -1.16
C ALA A 81 -7.14 7.29 -2.05
N TRP A 82 -5.94 7.84 -2.20
CA TRP A 82 -4.86 7.22 -2.95
C TRP A 82 -3.55 7.23 -2.16
N GLY A 83 -3.00 6.05 -1.87
CA GLY A 83 -1.69 5.92 -1.23
C GLY A 83 -0.59 5.48 -2.18
N THR A 84 0.47 6.26 -2.33
CA THR A 84 1.65 5.93 -3.14
C THR A 84 2.83 5.57 -2.24
N CYS A 85 3.56 4.49 -2.55
CA CYS A 85 4.72 4.01 -1.79
C CYS A 85 4.49 3.99 -0.26
N ALA A 86 4.97 5.00 0.49
CA ALA A 86 4.70 5.14 1.92
C ALA A 86 3.20 5.21 2.24
N GLY A 87 2.41 5.95 1.46
CA GLY A 87 0.96 6.02 1.59
C GLY A 87 0.27 4.66 1.41
N MET A 88 0.77 3.78 0.55
CA MET A 88 0.27 2.39 0.44
C MET A 88 0.46 1.64 1.77
N ILE A 89 1.62 1.80 2.42
CA ILE A 89 1.90 1.18 3.73
C ILE A 89 0.90 1.69 4.78
N LEU A 90 0.55 2.99 4.74
CA LEU A 90 -0.41 3.57 5.67
C LEU A 90 -1.83 3.04 5.46
N LEU A 91 -2.24 2.77 4.21
CA LEU A 91 -3.59 2.25 3.89
C LEU A 91 -3.75 0.74 4.11
N ALA A 92 -2.65 0.01 4.25
CA ALA A 92 -2.67 -1.43 4.46
C ALA A 92 -3.20 -1.79 5.86
N GLU A 93 -3.99 -2.85 5.95
CA GLU A 93 -4.38 -3.43 7.24
C GLU A 93 -3.26 -4.26 7.88
N LYS A 94 -2.35 -4.82 7.07
CA LYS A 94 -1.26 -5.68 7.55
C LYS A 94 0.06 -5.29 6.89
N VAL A 95 1.12 -5.17 7.70
CA VAL A 95 2.46 -4.76 7.22
C VAL A 95 3.55 -5.64 7.84
N VAL A 96 4.51 -6.06 7.02
CA VAL A 96 5.73 -6.80 7.42
C VAL A 96 6.99 -6.10 6.90
N GLY A 97 8.15 -6.44 7.46
CA GLY A 97 9.45 -5.87 7.04
C GLY A 97 9.87 -4.62 7.81
N ALA A 98 9.42 -4.48 9.06
CA ALA A 98 9.95 -3.48 9.96
C ALA A 98 11.29 -3.94 10.54
N SER A 99 12.34 -3.11 10.43
CA SER A 99 13.42 -3.15 11.41
C SER A 99 12.81 -3.06 12.80
N ALA A 100 13.37 -3.79 13.76
CA ALA A 100 12.84 -4.11 15.08
C ALA A 100 12.61 -2.91 16.05
N VAL A 101 12.29 -1.72 15.55
CA VAL A 101 12.09 -0.50 16.34
C VAL A 101 10.90 0.28 15.79
N ILE A 102 9.68 -0.23 16.02
CA ILE A 102 8.58 0.67 16.34
C ILE A 102 7.92 0.10 17.59
N VAL A 103 8.23 0.68 18.75
CA VAL A 103 7.46 0.45 19.97
C VAL A 103 6.05 0.94 19.66
N GLY A 104 5.07 0.02 19.58
CA GLY A 104 3.69 0.32 19.15
C GLY A 104 3.33 -0.03 17.70
N GLY A 105 4.25 -0.59 16.91
CA GLY A 105 3.97 -1.08 15.55
C GLY A 105 3.86 0.01 14.47
N GLN A 106 3.72 -0.38 13.20
CA GLN A 106 3.51 0.57 12.11
C GLN A 106 2.18 1.30 12.30
N ALA A 107 2.21 2.63 12.34
CA ALA A 107 0.98 3.42 12.32
C ALA A 107 0.26 3.17 10.99
N ILE A 108 -0.95 2.62 11.07
CA ILE A 108 -1.83 2.34 9.94
C ILE A 108 -3.10 3.17 10.04
N ILE A 109 -3.57 3.63 8.88
CA ILE A 109 -4.89 4.23 8.67
C ILE A 109 -5.88 3.13 8.25
N GLY A 110 -5.41 2.13 7.52
CA GLY A 110 -6.26 1.08 6.96
C GLY A 110 -7.13 1.58 5.80
N GLY A 111 -8.02 0.71 5.34
CA GLY A 111 -8.87 0.94 4.16
C GLY A 111 -8.62 -0.07 3.04
N LEU A 112 -7.50 -0.78 3.10
CA LEU A 112 -7.16 -1.88 2.20
C LEU A 112 -6.76 -3.13 3.00
N ASP A 113 -7.54 -4.20 2.88
CA ASP A 113 -7.21 -5.52 3.46
C ASP A 113 -6.15 -6.23 2.60
N VAL A 114 -4.94 -5.67 2.66
CA VAL A 114 -3.74 -6.17 2.01
C VAL A 114 -2.65 -6.42 3.02
N LEU A 115 -1.79 -7.39 2.71
CA LEU A 115 -0.52 -7.61 3.39
C LEU A 115 0.60 -6.95 2.59
N VAL A 116 1.23 -5.93 3.15
CA VAL A 116 2.32 -5.19 2.50
C VAL A 116 3.67 -5.55 3.13
N CYS A 117 4.66 -5.83 2.29
CA CYS A 117 6.06 -5.94 2.68
C CYS A 117 6.77 -4.61 2.40
N ARG A 118 7.33 -3.99 3.43
CA ARG A 118 8.13 -2.76 3.30
C ARG A 118 9.44 -3.05 2.58
N ASN A 119 9.90 -2.09 1.77
CA ASN A 119 11.20 -2.12 1.09
C ASN A 119 11.45 -3.43 0.31
N TYR A 120 10.38 -4.04 -0.24
CA TYR A 120 10.46 -5.32 -0.94
C TYR A 120 11.47 -5.26 -2.08
N PHE A 121 11.44 -4.16 -2.82
CA PHE A 121 12.21 -3.94 -4.04
C PHE A 121 13.65 -3.46 -3.82
N GLY A 122 14.07 -3.18 -2.59
CA GLY A 122 15.46 -2.84 -2.27
C GLY A 122 15.65 -1.57 -1.46
N SER A 123 16.91 -1.15 -1.36
CA SER A 123 17.32 0.05 -0.61
C SER A 123 17.32 1.30 -1.50
N GLN A 124 17.64 2.47 -0.93
CA GLN A 124 17.63 3.74 -1.67
C GLN A 124 18.56 3.71 -2.90
N ILE A 125 19.71 3.05 -2.80
CA ILE A 125 20.67 2.92 -3.91
C ILE A 125 20.21 1.95 -5.01
N SER A 126 19.14 1.19 -4.74
CA SER A 126 18.53 0.23 -5.66
C SER A 126 17.27 0.80 -6.31
N SER A 127 17.10 2.12 -6.40
CA SER A 127 15.97 2.69 -7.14
C SER A 127 16.04 2.34 -8.62
N PHE A 128 14.91 2.00 -9.24
CA PHE A 128 14.83 1.67 -10.67
C PHE A 128 13.49 2.09 -11.26
N GLU A 129 13.43 2.11 -12.58
CA GLU A 129 12.21 2.25 -13.36
C GLU A 129 11.85 0.92 -14.01
N LEU A 130 10.56 0.60 -14.03
CA LEU A 130 10.04 -0.62 -14.64
C LEU A 130 8.75 -0.31 -15.40
N GLY A 131 8.69 -0.74 -16.66
CA GLY A 131 7.46 -0.73 -17.45
C GLY A 131 6.43 -1.68 -16.83
N ILE A 132 5.35 -1.14 -16.29
CA ILE A 132 4.25 -1.90 -15.69
C ILE A 132 2.95 -1.68 -16.48
N PRO A 133 1.95 -2.57 -16.36
CA PRO A 133 0.65 -2.33 -16.95
C PRO A 133 0.06 -0.96 -16.53
N PRO A 134 -0.45 -0.16 -17.47
CA PRO A 134 -1.10 1.11 -17.14
C PRO A 134 -2.41 0.89 -16.37
N PRO A 135 -2.98 1.94 -15.74
CA PRO A 135 -4.29 1.82 -15.13
C PRO A 135 -5.35 1.47 -16.19
N PRO A 136 -6.43 0.75 -15.83
CA PRO A 136 -7.46 0.40 -16.77
C PRO A 136 -8.11 1.67 -17.33
N SER A 137 -8.02 1.87 -18.64
CA SER A 137 -8.66 2.99 -19.34
C SER A 137 -10.15 2.71 -19.57
N SER A 138 -11.00 3.71 -19.33
CA SER A 138 -12.42 3.67 -19.70
C SER A 138 -12.67 3.83 -21.21
N SER A 139 -11.64 4.07 -22.02
CA SER A 139 -11.75 4.35 -23.46
C SER A 139 -11.01 3.36 -24.38
N SER A 140 -10.43 2.27 -23.87
CA SER A 140 -9.91 1.19 -24.72
C SER A 140 -10.71 -0.10 -24.52
N SER A 141 -11.82 -0.20 -25.24
CA SER A 141 -12.40 -1.46 -25.65
C SER A 141 -11.44 -2.15 -26.62
N SER A 142 -10.38 -2.75 -26.10
CA SER A 142 -9.59 -3.71 -26.85
C SER A 142 -9.22 -4.85 -25.93
N SER A 143 -10.06 -5.87 -26.00
CA SER A 143 -9.62 -7.26 -25.94
C SER A 143 -8.44 -7.46 -26.89
N LYS A 144 -7.22 -7.15 -26.44
CA LYS A 144 -5.98 -7.64 -27.04
C LYS A 144 -5.05 -8.09 -25.94
N ALA A 145 -4.49 -9.27 -26.17
CA ALA A 145 -3.44 -9.87 -25.39
C ALA A 145 -2.27 -8.88 -25.28
N SER A 146 -1.76 -8.73 -24.06
CA SER A 146 -0.49 -8.09 -23.70
C SER A 146 -0.35 -6.61 -24.14
N PRO A 147 -0.22 -5.63 -23.22
CA PRO A 147 0.12 -4.27 -23.62
C PRO A 147 1.41 -4.26 -24.44
N GLU A 148 1.41 -3.54 -25.56
CA GLU A 148 2.63 -3.31 -26.34
C GLU A 148 3.64 -2.53 -25.49
N ALA A 149 4.95 -2.68 -25.74
CA ALA A 149 5.98 -2.10 -24.89
C ALA A 149 5.88 -0.56 -24.75
N GLU A 150 5.33 0.12 -25.76
CA GLU A 150 5.10 1.57 -25.77
C GLU A 150 3.90 2.01 -24.91
N ASP A 151 2.99 1.09 -24.54
CA ASP A 151 1.83 1.39 -23.69
C ASP A 151 2.12 1.13 -22.20
N LEU A 152 3.29 0.57 -21.87
CA LEU A 152 3.67 0.36 -20.48
C LEU A 152 3.83 1.69 -19.74
N TYR A 153 3.42 1.69 -18.48
CA TYR A 153 3.61 2.82 -17.58
C TYR A 153 5.02 2.77 -16.98
N PRO A 154 5.80 3.85 -17.02
CA PRO A 154 7.13 3.90 -16.42
C PRO A 154 7.01 4.03 -14.89
N GLY A 155 6.88 2.91 -14.19
CA GLY A 155 6.78 2.88 -12.74
C GLY A 155 8.13 3.16 -12.08
N VAL A 156 8.23 4.23 -11.30
CA VAL A 156 9.43 4.59 -10.52
C VAL A 156 9.39 3.92 -9.13
N PHE A 157 10.30 2.99 -8.86
CA PHE A 157 10.36 2.22 -7.61
C PHE A 157 11.52 2.70 -6.73
N ILE A 158 11.22 3.38 -5.63
CA ILE A 158 12.21 3.89 -4.67
C ILE A 158 11.89 3.32 -3.29
N ARG A 159 12.76 2.44 -2.78
CA ARG A 159 12.50 1.67 -1.54
C ARG A 159 11.09 1.07 -1.49
N ALA A 160 10.58 0.68 -2.66
CA ALA A 160 9.16 0.47 -2.84
C ALA A 160 8.66 -0.73 -2.02
N PRO A 161 7.48 -0.63 -1.39
CA PRO A 161 6.82 -1.77 -0.78
C PRO A 161 6.22 -2.69 -1.84
N ALA A 162 5.83 -3.90 -1.48
CA ALA A 162 5.05 -4.76 -2.37
C ALA A 162 3.89 -5.41 -1.62
N ILE A 163 2.75 -5.58 -2.30
CA ILE A 163 1.62 -6.32 -1.73
C ILE A 163 1.86 -7.82 -1.95
N LEU A 164 1.91 -8.57 -0.84
CA LEU A 164 2.13 -10.01 -0.80
C LEU A 164 0.83 -10.82 -0.94
N SER A 165 -0.27 -10.28 -0.42
CA SER A 165 -1.60 -10.89 -0.51
C SER A 165 -2.69 -9.83 -0.47
N VAL A 166 -3.80 -10.13 -1.14
CA VAL A 166 -5.00 -9.29 -1.20
C VAL A 166 -6.21 -10.11 -0.74
N SER A 167 -7.19 -9.46 -0.13
CA SER A 167 -8.51 -10.03 0.13
C SER A 167 -9.34 -10.12 -1.17
N SER A 168 -10.43 -10.90 -1.14
CA SER A 168 -11.25 -11.18 -2.33
C SER A 168 -12.03 -9.97 -2.88
N ASP A 169 -12.20 -8.91 -2.09
CA ASP A 169 -12.89 -7.68 -2.45
C ASP A 169 -11.96 -6.62 -3.07
N ILE A 170 -10.69 -6.96 -3.28
CA ILE A 170 -9.68 -6.08 -3.87
C ILE A 170 -9.47 -6.40 -5.34
N THR A 171 -9.53 -5.36 -6.17
CA THR A 171 -9.17 -5.44 -7.58
C THR A 171 -7.67 -5.19 -7.74
N VAL A 172 -6.95 -6.19 -8.24
CA VAL A 172 -5.53 -6.05 -8.63
C VAL A 172 -5.46 -5.31 -9.96
N LEU A 173 -4.78 -4.17 -9.98
CA LEU A 173 -4.64 -3.34 -11.18
C LEU A 173 -3.29 -3.56 -11.87
N SER A 174 -2.23 -3.86 -11.09
CA SER A 174 -0.90 -4.14 -11.63
C SER A 174 -0.13 -5.09 -10.72
N ALA A 175 0.61 -6.02 -11.32
CA ALA A 175 1.45 -7.00 -10.63
C ALA A 175 2.68 -7.33 -11.48
N VAL A 176 3.79 -7.65 -10.82
CA VAL A 176 5.08 -7.97 -11.44
C VAL A 176 5.67 -9.21 -10.80
N ASP A 177 6.44 -9.99 -11.58
CA ASP A 177 7.26 -11.07 -11.05
C ASP A 177 8.61 -10.50 -10.66
N ALA A 178 8.88 -10.44 -9.35
CA ALA A 178 10.09 -9.84 -8.82
C ALA A 178 10.75 -10.73 -7.78
N VAL A 179 12.08 -10.68 -7.74
CA VAL A 179 12.86 -11.30 -6.67
C VAL A 179 12.99 -10.30 -5.51
N PRO A 180 12.65 -10.68 -4.26
CA PRO A 180 12.76 -9.78 -3.12
C PRO A 180 14.23 -9.38 -2.88
N CYS A 181 14.43 -8.19 -2.33
CA CYS A 181 15.75 -7.81 -1.81
C CYS A 181 16.15 -8.72 -0.64
N ARG A 182 17.44 -8.75 -0.28
CA ARG A 182 17.94 -9.60 0.82
C ARG A 182 17.17 -9.45 2.13
N GLN A 183 16.88 -8.22 2.57
CA GLN A 183 16.16 -7.95 3.81
C GLN A 183 14.70 -8.44 3.73
N ALA A 184 14.04 -8.19 2.60
CA ALA A 184 12.68 -8.66 2.36
C ALA A 184 12.65 -10.20 2.30
N ASN A 185 13.63 -10.84 1.67
CA ASN A 185 13.70 -12.30 1.60
C ASN A 185 13.76 -12.94 3.00
N THR A 186 14.60 -12.43 3.90
CA THR A 186 14.64 -12.91 5.30
C THR A 186 13.30 -12.72 6.01
N THR A 187 12.64 -11.57 5.80
CA THR A 187 11.30 -11.31 6.36
C THR A 187 10.28 -12.32 5.84
N LEU A 188 10.34 -12.66 4.55
CA LEU A 188 9.42 -13.60 3.90
C LEU A 188 9.66 -15.04 4.34
N GLU A 189 10.93 -15.45 4.49
CA GLU A 189 11.28 -16.78 5.02
C GLU A 189 10.75 -16.96 6.45
N GLU A 190 10.89 -15.93 7.29
CA GLU A 190 10.33 -15.93 8.64
C GLU A 190 8.79 -15.98 8.61
N LEU A 191 8.17 -15.15 7.77
CA LEU A 191 6.73 -15.13 7.58
C LEU A 191 6.19 -16.50 7.16
N ASP A 192 6.79 -17.12 6.14
CA ASP A 192 6.39 -18.43 5.61
C ASP A 192 6.58 -19.53 6.67
N ALA A 193 7.68 -19.49 7.43
CA ALA A 193 7.91 -20.41 8.53
C ALA A 193 6.81 -20.28 9.61
N ARG A 194 6.41 -19.07 9.98
CA ARG A 194 5.34 -18.84 10.97
C ARG A 194 3.96 -19.29 10.46
N ILE A 195 3.64 -18.98 9.21
CA ILE A 195 2.41 -19.47 8.55
C ILE A 195 2.37 -21.00 8.57
N SER A 196 3.51 -21.66 8.31
CA SER A 196 3.61 -23.12 8.35
C SER A 196 3.33 -23.72 9.74
N ARG A 197 3.61 -22.96 10.80
CA ARG A 197 3.31 -23.31 12.20
C ARG A 197 1.86 -23.00 12.61
N GLY A 198 1.07 -22.41 11.72
CA GLY A 198 -0.32 -22.03 11.98
C GLY A 198 -0.46 -20.78 12.86
N GLU A 199 0.61 -19.97 12.97
CA GLU A 199 0.55 -18.70 13.69
C GLU A 199 -0.26 -17.66 12.91
N ASP A 200 -1.00 -16.82 13.63
CA ASP A 200 -1.61 -15.64 13.05
C ASP A 200 -0.54 -14.54 12.88
N VAL A 201 0.02 -14.49 11.67
CA VAL A 201 1.09 -13.57 11.28
C VAL A 201 0.60 -12.13 11.05
N THR A 202 -0.69 -11.84 11.22
CA THR A 202 -1.24 -10.48 11.11
C THR A 202 -0.78 -9.54 12.23
N MET A 203 -0.26 -10.09 13.33
CA MET A 203 0.20 -9.35 14.53
C MET A 203 1.71 -9.06 14.54
N LEU A 204 2.40 -9.21 13.42
CA LEU A 204 3.86 -9.08 13.28
C LEU A 204 4.45 -7.68 13.62
N GLY A 205 3.62 -6.71 14.04
CA GLY A 205 4.03 -5.39 14.52
C GLY A 205 3.57 -5.02 15.94
N VAL A 206 2.78 -5.87 16.62
CA VAL A 206 2.27 -5.59 17.97
C VAL A 206 2.92 -6.57 18.94
N LYS A 207 4.03 -6.17 19.58
CA LYS A 207 4.32 -6.72 20.91
C LYS A 207 3.27 -6.13 21.84
N ALA A 208 2.30 -6.93 22.27
CA ALA A 208 1.62 -6.66 23.52
C ALA A 208 2.69 -6.82 24.60
N THR A 209 3.21 -5.71 25.13
CA THR A 209 3.79 -5.70 26.46
C THR A 209 2.61 -5.59 27.41
N ASP A 210 2.08 -6.73 27.82
CA ASP A 210 1.29 -6.81 29.04
C ASP A 210 2.30 -6.78 30.20
N ASP A 211 2.74 -5.57 30.54
CA ASP A 211 3.36 -5.28 31.84
C ASP A 211 2.44 -4.26 32.51
N ASP A 212 1.41 -4.74 33.19
CA ASP A 212 0.86 -4.10 34.37
C ASP A 212 0.52 -5.21 35.39
N ASP A 213 1.20 -5.10 36.53
CA ASP A 213 1.15 -5.94 37.71
C ASP A 213 -0.28 -6.31 38.16
N ASN A 214 -0.54 -7.58 38.50
CA ASN A 214 -0.72 -8.03 39.90
C ASN A 214 -1.16 -9.51 40.04
N TRP A 215 -0.44 -10.23 40.92
CA TRP A 215 -0.91 -11.17 41.96
C TRP A 215 -1.69 -12.48 41.63
N MET A 216 -1.10 -13.58 42.12
CA MET A 216 -1.59 -14.93 42.44
C MET A 216 -3.11 -15.22 42.34
N ASN A 217 -3.49 -16.32 41.66
CA ASN A 217 -3.93 -17.58 42.31
C ASN A 217 -4.27 -18.69 41.31
N ASP A 218 -4.19 -19.91 41.83
CA ASP A 218 -4.37 -21.24 41.24
C ASP A 218 -5.71 -21.53 40.54
N ASP A 219 -5.65 -22.64 39.79
CA ASP A 219 -6.68 -23.65 39.53
C ASP A 219 -7.65 -23.56 38.32
N LYS A 220 -7.43 -24.54 37.42
CA LYS A 220 -8.38 -25.50 36.81
C LYS A 220 -9.25 -25.12 35.59
N GLU A 221 -9.08 -26.01 34.59
CA GLU A 221 -10.05 -26.65 33.68
C GLU A 221 -11.17 -25.83 33.04
N GLY A 222 -11.25 -25.91 31.70
CA GLY A 222 -12.47 -25.59 30.97
C GLY A 222 -12.29 -25.67 29.45
N GLY A 223 -12.72 -26.78 28.85
CA GLY A 223 -12.73 -26.99 27.40
C GLY A 223 -13.66 -26.02 26.65
N GLY A 224 -13.24 -25.61 25.46
CA GLY A 224 -14.00 -24.74 24.57
C GLY A 224 -13.57 -24.90 23.11
N GLU A 225 -14.34 -25.68 22.38
CA GLU A 225 -14.15 -26.07 20.98
C GLU A 225 -14.23 -24.85 20.03
N LYS A 226 -13.10 -24.39 19.47
CA LYS A 226 -13.07 -23.32 18.45
C LYS A 226 -13.11 -23.90 17.03
N LYS A 227 -14.25 -23.65 16.38
CA LYS A 227 -14.62 -24.04 15.01
C LYS A 227 -13.60 -23.52 13.98
N ARG A 228 -12.82 -24.45 13.40
CA ARG A 228 -11.85 -24.25 12.31
C ARG A 228 -12.52 -23.66 11.07
N ARG A 229 -12.09 -22.48 10.60
CA ARG A 229 -12.33 -22.02 9.22
C ARG A 229 -11.11 -22.39 8.38
N LYS A 230 -11.28 -23.32 7.44
CA LYS A 230 -10.25 -23.70 6.45
C LYS A 230 -9.97 -22.50 5.56
N ILE A 231 -8.73 -22.04 5.56
CA ILE A 231 -8.19 -21.22 4.46
C ILE A 231 -7.89 -22.20 3.33
N GLU A 232 -8.70 -22.13 2.26
CA GLU A 232 -8.46 -22.91 1.06
C GLU A 232 -7.19 -22.40 0.37
N LYS A 233 -6.18 -23.27 0.29
CA LYS A 233 -5.04 -23.10 -0.60
C LYS A 233 -5.59 -23.19 -2.03
N ASN A 234 -5.67 -22.06 -2.74
CA ASN A 234 -5.86 -22.10 -4.18
C ASN A 234 -4.63 -22.75 -4.83
N LYS A 235 -4.76 -24.03 -5.17
CA LYS A 235 -3.82 -24.79 -5.97
C LYS A 235 -4.04 -24.41 -7.43
N GLY A 236 -3.04 -23.75 -7.99
CA GLY A 236 -2.68 -23.89 -9.39
C GLY A 236 -3.33 -22.89 -10.34
N ASP A 237 -2.55 -21.88 -10.72
CA ASP A 237 -2.38 -21.56 -12.12
C ASP A 237 -0.90 -21.68 -12.43
N LYS A 238 -0.53 -22.68 -13.23
CA LYS A 238 0.79 -22.77 -13.86
C LYS A 238 0.84 -21.68 -14.93
N ALA A 239 1.23 -20.47 -14.53
CA ALA A 239 1.60 -19.42 -15.48
C ALA A 239 2.94 -19.81 -16.13
N GLU A 240 3.02 -19.64 -17.45
CA GLU A 240 4.24 -19.83 -18.24
C GLU A 240 5.40 -19.04 -17.61
N LYS A 241 6.58 -19.68 -17.51
CA LYS A 241 7.80 -19.11 -16.93
C LYS A 241 8.31 -17.97 -17.82
N GLY A 242 7.78 -16.76 -17.65
CA GLY A 242 8.55 -15.54 -17.90
C GLY A 242 9.69 -15.48 -16.89
N GLU A 243 10.89 -15.10 -17.32
CA GLU A 243 12.01 -14.89 -16.39
C GLU A 243 11.62 -13.79 -15.40
N ALA A 244 11.57 -14.12 -14.11
CA ALA A 244 11.27 -13.14 -13.09
C ALA A 244 12.32 -12.02 -13.09
N LEU A 245 11.86 -10.78 -12.93
CA LEU A 245 12.72 -9.63 -13.03
C LEU A 245 13.73 -9.66 -11.86
N THR A 246 15.01 -9.81 -12.21
CA THR A 246 16.11 -9.80 -11.24
C THR A 246 16.51 -8.35 -11.01
N LEU A 247 16.05 -7.79 -9.89
CA LEU A 247 16.25 -6.39 -9.55
C LEU A 247 17.56 -6.15 -8.78
N PRO A 248 18.11 -4.91 -8.79
CA PRO A 248 19.30 -4.57 -8.01
C PRO A 248 19.14 -4.88 -6.51
N GLY A 249 19.92 -5.83 -5.99
CA GLY A 249 19.85 -6.27 -4.58
C GLY A 249 18.97 -7.50 -4.33
N ALA A 250 18.41 -8.10 -5.40
CA ALA A 250 17.77 -9.40 -5.37
C ALA A 250 18.74 -10.51 -4.92
N THR A 251 18.27 -11.42 -4.08
CA THR A 251 19.03 -12.63 -3.77
C THR A 251 18.92 -13.59 -4.95
N GLY A 252 20.03 -13.84 -5.65
CA GLY A 252 20.09 -14.73 -6.83
C GLY A 252 19.83 -16.22 -6.55
N LYS A 253 19.04 -16.56 -5.52
CA LYS A 253 18.69 -17.95 -5.12
C LYS A 253 17.20 -18.19 -4.86
N GLY A 254 16.32 -17.20 -5.04
CA GLY A 254 14.86 -17.39 -4.95
C GLY A 254 14.22 -17.27 -6.33
N GLY A 255 13.36 -18.22 -6.72
CA GLY A 255 12.46 -18.00 -7.87
C GLY A 255 11.61 -16.77 -7.59
N GLY A 256 11.48 -15.85 -8.56
CA GLY A 256 10.72 -14.63 -8.35
C GLY A 256 9.28 -14.90 -7.93
N ARG A 257 8.74 -13.99 -7.13
CA ARG A 257 7.36 -14.04 -6.63
C ARG A 257 6.55 -13.02 -7.41
N ARG A 258 5.36 -13.43 -7.84
CA ARG A 258 4.36 -12.48 -8.32
C ARG A 258 3.89 -11.62 -7.15
N VAL A 259 4.15 -10.33 -7.22
CA VAL A 259 3.73 -9.34 -6.21
C VAL A 259 2.87 -8.26 -6.84
N VAL A 260 1.94 -7.73 -6.06
CA VAL A 260 1.01 -6.69 -6.52
C VAL A 260 1.62 -5.31 -6.28
N CYS A 261 1.61 -4.48 -7.32
CA CYS A 261 2.16 -3.12 -7.32
C CYS A 261 1.09 -2.04 -7.40
N ALA A 262 -0.12 -2.37 -7.83
CA ALA A 262 -1.26 -1.46 -7.73
C ALA A 262 -2.56 -2.23 -7.46
N ALA A 263 -3.37 -1.72 -6.55
CA ALA A 263 -4.63 -2.34 -6.16
C ALA A 263 -5.68 -1.29 -5.77
N ARG A 264 -6.96 -1.67 -5.90
CA ARG A 264 -8.10 -0.82 -5.56
C ARG A 264 -9.16 -1.58 -4.77
N LYS A 265 -9.75 -0.93 -3.78
CA LYS A 265 -10.95 -1.37 -3.05
C LYS A 265 -11.95 -0.22 -2.99
N GLY A 266 -13.02 -0.30 -3.78
CA GLY A 266 -14.01 0.78 -3.87
C GLY A 266 -13.35 2.12 -4.24
N ASN A 267 -13.35 3.07 -3.32
CA ASN A 267 -12.80 4.42 -3.51
C ASN A 267 -11.35 4.56 -3.02
N VAL A 268 -10.71 3.47 -2.58
CA VAL A 268 -9.33 3.48 -2.09
C VAL A 268 -8.41 2.84 -3.11
N LEU A 269 -7.40 3.58 -3.55
CA LEU A 269 -6.34 3.16 -4.48
C LEU A 269 -5.00 3.10 -3.75
N CYS A 270 -4.16 2.15 -4.12
CA CYS A 270 -2.76 2.17 -3.74
C CYS A 270 -1.83 1.79 -4.89
N THR A 271 -0.65 2.42 -4.91
CA THR A 271 0.44 2.11 -5.84
C THR A 271 1.77 2.00 -5.08
N SER A 272 2.59 1.03 -5.47
CA SER A 272 3.89 0.72 -4.85
C SER A 272 4.97 1.69 -5.32
N PHE A 273 4.84 2.14 -6.57
CA PHE A 273 5.70 3.09 -7.26
C PHE A 273 5.25 4.54 -7.01
N HIS A 274 6.10 5.47 -7.46
CA HIS A 274 5.94 6.91 -7.37
C HIS A 274 5.47 7.50 -8.72
N PRO A 275 4.16 7.50 -9.01
CA PRO A 275 3.63 8.09 -10.23
C PRO A 275 3.88 9.60 -10.33
N GLU A 276 4.09 10.27 -9.19
CA GLU A 276 4.40 11.70 -9.12
C GLU A 276 5.80 12.07 -9.64
N LEU A 277 6.66 11.09 -9.87
CA LEU A 277 8.03 11.29 -10.35
C LEU A 277 8.20 11.02 -11.86
N THR A 278 7.09 10.91 -12.60
CA THR A 278 7.06 10.69 -14.04
C THR A 278 6.13 11.70 -14.71
N ASP A 279 6.40 12.01 -15.98
CA ASP A 279 5.56 12.86 -16.81
C ASP A 279 4.27 12.16 -17.28
N ASP A 280 4.14 10.85 -17.03
CA ASP A 280 2.96 10.06 -17.36
C ASP A 280 1.88 10.19 -16.27
N LEU A 281 0.83 10.96 -16.58
CA LEU A 281 -0.27 11.29 -15.67
C LEU A 281 -1.39 10.25 -15.62
N ARG A 282 -1.29 9.11 -16.34
CA ARG A 282 -2.40 8.15 -16.46
C ARG A 282 -2.96 7.68 -15.11
N TRP A 283 -2.12 7.52 -14.08
CA TRP A 283 -2.58 7.15 -12.74
C TRP A 283 -3.28 8.29 -11.99
N HIS A 284 -2.82 9.53 -12.15
CA HIS A 284 -3.48 10.71 -11.58
C HIS A 284 -4.82 10.95 -12.26
N GLU A 285 -4.89 10.84 -13.59
CA GLU A 285 -6.12 10.90 -14.35
C GLU A 285 -7.09 9.79 -13.94
N TYR A 286 -6.60 8.56 -13.77
CA TYR A 286 -7.41 7.43 -13.30
C TYR A 286 -7.97 7.69 -11.89
N PHE A 287 -7.15 8.21 -10.96
CA PHE A 287 -7.64 8.59 -9.63
C PHE A 287 -8.72 9.67 -9.71
N LEU A 288 -8.51 10.72 -10.49
CA LEU A 288 -9.45 11.83 -10.62
C LEU A 288 -10.76 11.39 -11.30
N ARG A 289 -10.67 10.74 -12.46
CA ARG A 289 -11.84 10.35 -13.27
C ARG A 289 -12.58 9.15 -12.69
N ASP A 290 -11.87 8.06 -12.42
CA ASP A 290 -12.47 6.75 -12.15
C ASP A 290 -12.68 6.46 -10.65
N ILE A 291 -12.08 7.27 -9.77
CA ILE A 291 -12.20 7.12 -8.31
C ILE A 291 -12.89 8.33 -7.68
N VAL A 292 -12.45 9.55 -8.01
CA VAL A 292 -13.09 10.79 -7.53
C VAL A 292 -14.37 11.12 -8.32
N GLY A 293 -14.44 10.73 -9.60
CA GLY A 293 -15.57 11.08 -10.46
C GLY A 293 -15.46 12.48 -11.07
N ALA A 294 -14.25 13.02 -11.18
CA ALA A 294 -13.97 14.29 -11.81
C ALA A 294 -14.25 14.22 -13.32
N LYS A 295 -14.76 15.33 -13.88
CA LYS A 295 -14.77 15.55 -15.33
C LYS A 295 -13.46 16.25 -15.68
N LEU A 296 -12.51 15.49 -16.24
CA LEU A 296 -11.21 15.99 -16.66
C LEU A 296 -11.34 16.85 -17.92
#